data_AF-A0A8T0FKM7-F1
#
_entry.id   AF-A0A8T0FKM7-F1
#
_cell.length_a   1.000
_cell.length_b   1.000
_cell.length_c   1.000
_cell.angle_alpha   90.00
_cell.angle_beta   90.00
_cell.angle_gamma   90.00
#
_symmetry.space_group_name_H-M   'P 1'
#
loop_
_entity.id
_entity.type
_entity.pdbx_description
1 polymer ?
#
loop_
_entity_poly.entity_id
_entity_poly.type
_entity_poly.pdbx_seq_one_letter_code
_entity_poly.pdbx_strand_id
1 'polypeptide(L)'
;MGDVLNIDLQSLKKESTEEKIIKCLNDSEYHLKHHEVQVLEFQKQFAAIDSALYYLDKGNIDRLSIESQRKIYVQMMIVRAGMMQNIVRINSVVYKWKQYLKHGDELTSGNNSLRVIWEKLFEKEESYLEAMDSFAKSLQVKIRKSNVFLNRLKRNTKGWANIHLSSEDGSSGGVSTEDKSGINSGRQSIKEKETVQPEVVQFSAEVGKDAELFDVISELKNPERDSVE
;
A
#
# COMPACT_ATOMS: atom_id res chain seq x y z
N MET A 1 -19.42 -6.38 1.70
CA MET A 1 -19.45 -7.20 2.94
C MET A 1 -19.88 -6.38 4.13
N GLY A 2 -19.12 -5.35 4.55
CA GLY A 2 -19.63 -4.40 5.53
C GLY A 2 -20.96 -3.73 5.12
N ASP A 3 -21.21 -3.56 3.82
CA ASP A 3 -22.50 -3.07 3.32
C ASP A 3 -23.63 -4.10 3.49
N VAL A 4 -23.33 -5.40 3.39
CA VAL A 4 -24.31 -6.50 3.54
C VAL A 4 -24.74 -6.56 5.00
N LEU A 5 -23.77 -6.62 5.92
CA LEU A 5 -24.03 -6.62 7.36
C LEU A 5 -24.78 -5.36 7.82
N ASN A 6 -24.44 -4.19 7.27
CA ASN A 6 -25.13 -2.94 7.59
C ASN A 6 -26.58 -2.92 7.05
N ILE A 7 -26.82 -3.44 5.84
CA ILE A 7 -28.17 -3.57 5.27
C ILE A 7 -29.00 -4.54 6.11
N ASP A 8 -28.42 -5.67 6.51
CA ASP A 8 -29.11 -6.67 7.31
C ASP A 8 -29.51 -6.08 8.69
N LEU A 9 -28.64 -5.36 9.38
CA LEU A 9 -29.00 -4.66 10.62
C LEU A 9 -30.09 -3.61 10.44
N GLN A 10 -29.99 -2.79 9.40
CA GLN A 10 -31.00 -1.77 9.09
C GLN A 10 -32.37 -2.41 8.81
N SER A 11 -32.39 -3.59 8.19
CA SER A 11 -33.61 -4.36 7.95
C SER A 11 -34.20 -4.94 9.23
N LEU A 12 -33.35 -5.40 10.16
CA LEU A 12 -33.76 -5.97 11.44
C LEU A 12 -34.44 -4.94 12.35
N LYS A 13 -34.04 -3.67 12.29
CA LYS A 13 -34.69 -2.60 13.07
C LYS A 13 -36.19 -2.44 12.80
N LYS A 14 -36.68 -2.84 11.62
CA LYS A 14 -38.08 -2.62 11.24
C LYS A 14 -39.00 -3.72 11.75
N GLU A 15 -38.63 -4.99 11.59
CA GLU A 15 -39.45 -6.15 11.98
C GLU A 15 -38.58 -7.40 12.24
N SER A 16 -37.78 -7.39 13.32
CA SER A 16 -36.94 -8.53 13.71
C SER A 16 -37.64 -9.50 14.66
N THR A 17 -37.55 -10.79 14.34
CA THR A 17 -37.73 -11.88 15.31
C THR A 17 -36.39 -12.24 15.93
N GLU A 18 -36.39 -12.82 17.13
CA GLU A 18 -35.16 -13.28 17.80
C GLU A 18 -34.34 -14.22 16.91
N GLU A 19 -34.99 -15.13 16.18
CA GLU A 19 -34.34 -16.05 15.22
C GLU A 19 -33.56 -15.32 14.12
N LYS A 20 -34.12 -14.23 13.58
CA LYS A 20 -33.45 -13.42 12.55
C LYS A 20 -32.22 -12.70 13.13
N ILE A 21 -32.30 -12.22 14.37
CA ILE A 21 -31.18 -11.58 15.06
C ILE A 21 -30.08 -12.61 15.32
N ILE A 22 -30.41 -13.79 15.87
CA ILE A 22 -29.45 -14.87 16.11
C ILE A 22 -28.75 -15.27 14.82
N LYS A 23 -29.49 -15.42 13.70
CA LYS A 23 -28.90 -15.71 12.40
C LYS A 23 -27.89 -14.64 11.98
N CYS A 24 -28.25 -13.35 12.08
CA CYS A 24 -27.36 -12.24 11.75
C CYS A 24 -26.08 -12.25 12.60
N LEU A 25 -26.18 -12.56 13.89
CA LEU A 25 -25.02 -12.66 14.79
C LEU A 25 -24.12 -13.84 14.40
N ASN A 26 -24.69 -14.99 14.06
CA ASN A 26 -23.93 -16.16 13.61
C ASN A 26 -23.23 -15.90 12.26
N ASP A 27 -23.91 -15.25 11.32
CA ASP A 27 -23.34 -14.86 10.03
C ASP A 27 -22.16 -13.89 10.22
N SER A 28 -22.29 -12.96 11.18
CA SER A 28 -21.22 -12.02 11.55
C SER A 28 -20.02 -12.74 12.18
N GLU A 29 -20.24 -13.69 13.08
CA GLU A 29 -19.16 -14.51 13.65
C GLU A 29 -18.43 -15.32 12.57
N TYR A 30 -19.16 -15.92 11.64
CA TYR A 30 -18.58 -16.65 10.50
C TYR A 30 -17.69 -15.74 9.65
N HIS A 31 -18.15 -14.52 9.38
CA HIS A 31 -17.39 -13.53 8.63
C HIS A 31 -16.15 -13.03 9.36
N LEU A 32 -16.23 -12.83 10.67
CA LEU A 32 -15.09 -12.47 11.50
C LEU A 32 -13.98 -13.52 11.41
N LYS A 33 -14.32 -14.82 11.49
CA LYS A 33 -13.36 -15.92 11.32
C LYS A 33 -12.66 -15.88 9.97
N HIS A 34 -13.39 -15.57 8.90
CA HIS A 34 -12.78 -15.43 7.58
C HIS A 34 -11.82 -14.23 7.51
N HIS A 35 -12.12 -13.15 8.23
CA HIS A 35 -11.25 -11.99 8.31
C HIS A 35 -9.99 -12.23 9.15
N GLU A 36 -10.06 -13.02 10.21
CA GLU A 36 -8.88 -13.46 10.98
C GLU A 36 -7.87 -14.20 10.08
N VAL A 37 -8.36 -15.04 9.15
CA VAL A 37 -7.49 -15.70 8.15
C VAL A 37 -6.81 -14.69 7.23
N GLN A 38 -7.52 -13.64 6.80
CA GLN A 38 -6.93 -12.58 5.98
C GLN A 38 -5.84 -11.79 6.74
N VAL A 39 -5.97 -11.62 8.05
CA VAL A 39 -4.92 -10.98 8.87
C VAL A 39 -3.63 -11.80 8.83
N LEU A 40 -3.71 -13.13 8.88
CA LEU A 40 -2.53 -13.99 8.75
C LEU A 40 -1.87 -13.86 7.37
N GLU A 41 -2.66 -13.72 6.32
CA GLU A 41 -2.14 -13.46 4.96
C GLU A 41 -1.43 -12.10 4.88
N PHE A 42 -2.02 -11.05 5.45
CA PHE A 42 -1.41 -9.75 5.55
C PHE A 42 -0.09 -9.77 6.33
N GLN A 43 -0.01 -10.54 7.42
CA GLN A 43 1.23 -10.72 8.18
C GLN A 43 2.34 -11.35 7.35
N LYS A 44 2.03 -12.34 6.51
CA LYS A 44 3.01 -12.96 5.60
C LYS A 44 3.54 -11.98 4.57
N GLN A 45 2.64 -11.24 3.91
CA GLN A 45 3.01 -10.19 2.96
C GLN A 45 3.89 -9.13 3.64
N PHE A 46 3.55 -8.76 4.86
CA PHE A 46 4.28 -7.78 5.64
C PHE A 46 5.69 -8.23 6.00
N ALA A 47 5.87 -9.49 6.39
CA ALA A 47 7.19 -10.07 6.66
C ALA A 47 8.07 -10.07 5.40
N ALA A 48 7.49 -10.35 4.22
CA ALA A 48 8.22 -10.27 2.95
C ALA A 48 8.65 -8.83 2.63
N ILE A 49 7.77 -7.84 2.82
CA ILE A 49 8.09 -6.42 2.65
C ILE A 49 9.20 -5.98 3.61
N ASP A 50 9.13 -6.39 4.87
CA ASP A 50 10.18 -6.06 5.85
C ASP A 50 11.52 -6.67 5.48
N SER A 51 11.53 -7.92 5.05
CA SER A 51 12.73 -8.58 4.58
C SER A 51 13.34 -7.84 3.39
N ALA A 52 12.54 -7.48 2.39
CA ALA A 52 13.00 -6.71 1.24
C ALA A 52 13.58 -5.35 1.66
N LEU A 53 12.86 -4.59 2.48
CA LEU A 53 13.32 -3.29 2.97
C LEU A 53 14.58 -3.41 3.83
N TYR A 54 14.73 -4.49 4.60
CA TYR A 54 15.94 -4.77 5.37
C TYR A 54 17.15 -5.03 4.46
N TYR A 55 16.99 -5.86 3.43
CA TYR A 55 18.07 -6.13 2.47
C TYR A 55 18.45 -4.90 1.65
N LEU A 56 17.49 -4.03 1.34
CA LEU A 56 17.77 -2.75 0.69
C LEU A 56 18.51 -1.77 1.61
N ASP A 57 18.28 -1.85 2.91
CA ASP A 57 18.98 -1.03 3.92
C ASP A 57 20.43 -1.49 4.11
N LYS A 58 20.66 -2.81 4.08
CA LYS A 58 21.96 -3.44 4.31
C LYS A 58 22.79 -3.60 3.05
N GLY A 59 22.14 -3.99 1.96
CA GLY A 59 22.74 -4.13 0.65
C GLY A 59 23.09 -2.75 0.16
N ASN A 60 24.37 -2.50 -0.09
CA ASN A 60 24.83 -1.24 -0.67
C ASN A 60 24.23 -1.10 -2.08
N ILE A 61 22.98 -0.64 -2.19
CA ILE A 61 22.21 -0.55 -3.45
C ILE A 61 23.02 0.16 -4.53
N ASP A 62 23.80 1.16 -4.14
CA ASP A 62 24.64 1.95 -5.04
C ASP A 62 25.77 1.13 -5.70
N ARG A 63 26.13 -0.03 -5.14
CA ARG A 63 27.13 -0.96 -5.70
C ARG A 63 26.54 -1.96 -6.68
N LEU A 64 25.21 -2.09 -6.71
CA LEU A 64 24.56 -2.98 -7.67
C LEU A 64 24.69 -2.42 -9.08
N SER A 65 24.67 -3.30 -10.08
CA SER A 65 24.60 -2.89 -11.48
C SER A 65 23.38 -1.99 -11.73
N ILE A 66 23.45 -1.13 -12.75
CA ILE A 66 22.32 -0.24 -13.09
C ILE A 66 21.07 -1.04 -13.42
N GLU A 67 21.24 -2.14 -14.14
CA GLU A 67 20.13 -2.99 -14.54
C GLU A 67 19.45 -3.59 -13.32
N SER A 68 20.22 -4.09 -12.35
CA SER A 68 19.71 -4.54 -11.06
C SER A 68 19.00 -3.42 -10.30
N GLN A 69 19.58 -2.22 -10.24
CA GLN A 69 18.95 -1.06 -9.60
C GLN A 69 17.60 -0.69 -10.25
N ARG A 70 17.51 -0.75 -11.59
CA ARG A 70 16.26 -0.50 -12.33
C ARG A 70 15.20 -1.56 -12.03
N LYS A 71 15.57 -2.84 -12.03
CA LYS A 71 14.65 -3.94 -11.68
C LYS A 71 14.11 -3.77 -10.25
N ILE A 72 14.99 -3.48 -9.29
CA ILE A 72 14.61 -3.19 -7.91
C ILE A 72 13.66 -1.99 -7.84
N TYR A 73 13.94 -0.91 -8.56
CA TYR A 73 13.08 0.28 -8.59
C TYR A 73 11.65 -0.05 -9.04
N VAL A 74 11.50 -0.78 -10.15
CA VAL A 74 10.18 -1.18 -10.67
C VAL A 74 9.43 -2.04 -9.66
N GLN A 75 10.10 -3.06 -9.10
CA GLN A 75 9.48 -3.95 -8.12
C GLN A 75 9.07 -3.22 -6.83
N MET A 76 9.90 -2.31 -6.34
CA MET A 76 9.55 -1.45 -5.21
C MET A 76 8.34 -0.55 -5.48
N MET A 77 8.17 -0.05 -6.70
CA MET A 77 6.97 0.73 -7.06
C MET A 77 5.71 -0.13 -7.00
N ILE A 78 5.76 -1.36 -7.51
CA ILE A 78 4.64 -2.32 -7.47
C ILE A 78 4.27 -2.64 -6.02
N VAL A 79 5.25 -3.02 -5.19
CA VAL A 79 5.03 -3.32 -3.77
C VAL A 79 4.43 -2.11 -3.05
N ARG A 80 4.94 -0.90 -3.31
CA ARG A 80 4.39 0.33 -2.72
C ARG A 80 2.92 0.56 -3.13
N ALA A 81 2.58 0.36 -4.39
CA ALA A 81 1.19 0.48 -4.85
C ALA A 81 0.29 -0.53 -4.14
N GLY A 82 0.72 -1.78 -4.01
CA GLY A 82 0.01 -2.81 -3.24
C GLY A 82 -0.19 -2.43 -1.77
N MET A 83 0.83 -1.89 -1.10
CA MET A 83 0.69 -1.39 0.28
C MET A 83 -0.35 -0.27 0.39
N MET A 84 -0.37 0.67 -0.56
CA MET A 84 -1.35 1.77 -0.57
C MET A 84 -2.77 1.26 -0.78
N GLN A 85 -2.98 0.31 -1.69
CA GLN A 85 -4.28 -0.33 -1.91
C GLN A 85 -4.76 -1.08 -0.67
N ASN A 86 -3.86 -1.81 0.00
CA ASN A 86 -4.18 -2.50 1.24
C ASN A 86 -4.64 -1.53 2.32
N ILE A 87 -3.97 -0.40 2.53
CA ILE A 87 -4.42 0.64 3.48
C ILE A 87 -5.84 1.12 3.16
N VAL A 88 -6.14 1.41 1.90
CA VAL A 88 -7.48 1.85 1.48
C VAL A 88 -8.53 0.78 1.78
N ARG A 89 -8.23 -0.48 1.46
CA ARG A 89 -9.12 -1.62 1.74
C ARG A 89 -9.37 -1.79 3.24
N ILE A 90 -8.31 -1.75 4.04
CA ILE A 90 -8.38 -1.85 5.50
C ILE A 90 -9.24 -0.73 6.08
N ASN A 91 -8.98 0.52 5.71
CA ASN A 91 -9.73 1.67 6.20
C ASN A 91 -11.22 1.57 5.83
N SER A 92 -11.54 1.06 4.64
CA SER A 92 -12.92 0.81 4.21
C SER A 92 -13.61 -0.26 5.08
N VAL A 93 -12.92 -1.37 5.36
CA VAL A 93 -13.41 -2.43 6.24
C VAL A 93 -13.63 -1.90 7.65
N VAL A 94 -12.63 -1.22 8.24
CA VAL A 94 -12.69 -0.63 9.58
C VAL A 94 -13.85 0.37 9.69
N TYR A 95 -14.03 1.23 8.69
CA TYR A 95 -15.12 2.19 8.66
C TYR A 95 -16.49 1.50 8.69
N LYS A 96 -16.70 0.49 7.85
CA LYS A 96 -17.98 -0.22 7.77
C LYS A 96 -18.29 -0.99 9.05
N TRP A 97 -17.29 -1.63 9.65
CA TRP A 97 -17.44 -2.32 10.93
C TRP A 97 -17.78 -1.35 12.07
N LYS A 98 -17.16 -0.17 12.13
CA LYS A 98 -17.53 0.84 13.12
C LYS A 98 -19.00 1.29 13.00
N GLN A 99 -19.53 1.38 11.78
CA GLN A 99 -20.96 1.67 11.57
C GLN A 99 -21.84 0.50 12.03
N TYR A 100 -21.44 -0.73 11.72
CA TYR A 100 -22.12 -1.94 12.18
C TYR A 100 -22.22 -1.99 13.71
N LEU A 101 -21.09 -1.80 14.41
CA LEU A 101 -21.03 -1.82 15.87
C LEU A 101 -21.96 -0.78 16.50
N LYS A 102 -21.97 0.44 15.96
CA LYS A 102 -22.86 1.51 16.42
C LYS A 102 -24.34 1.12 16.35
N HIS A 103 -24.73 0.30 15.37
CA HIS A 103 -26.11 -0.13 15.18
C HIS A 103 -26.51 -1.34 16.01
N GLY A 104 -25.57 -2.22 16.38
CA GLY A 104 -25.90 -3.41 17.17
C GLY A 104 -26.21 -3.10 18.64
N ASP A 105 -25.60 -2.06 19.21
CA ASP A 105 -25.97 -1.56 20.55
C ASP A 105 -27.45 -1.14 20.59
N GLU A 106 -27.95 -0.55 19.51
CA GLU A 106 -29.35 -0.14 19.38
C GLU A 106 -30.28 -1.37 19.29
N LEU A 107 -29.85 -2.43 18.60
CA LEU A 107 -30.64 -3.67 18.40
C LEU A 107 -30.75 -4.53 19.65
N THR A 108 -29.75 -4.53 20.52
CA THR A 108 -29.77 -5.36 21.74
C THR A 108 -30.38 -4.65 22.95
N SER A 109 -30.74 -3.36 22.79
CA SER A 109 -31.39 -2.60 23.84
C SER A 109 -32.71 -3.25 24.28
N GLY A 110 -32.78 -3.65 25.55
CA GLY A 110 -33.98 -4.26 26.15
C GLY A 110 -34.05 -5.80 26.13
N ASN A 111 -33.06 -6.51 25.56
CA ASN A 111 -32.97 -7.97 25.65
C ASN A 111 -31.62 -8.44 26.20
N ASN A 112 -31.62 -8.86 27.47
CA ASN A 112 -30.39 -9.28 28.17
C ASN A 112 -29.70 -10.50 27.53
N SER A 113 -30.45 -11.43 26.94
CA SER A 113 -29.86 -12.62 26.30
C SER A 113 -29.08 -12.23 25.05
N LEU A 114 -29.70 -11.44 24.17
CA LEU A 114 -29.06 -10.93 22.95
C LEU A 114 -27.87 -10.03 23.26
N ARG A 115 -27.98 -9.22 24.32
CA ARG A 115 -26.90 -8.36 24.80
C ARG A 115 -25.64 -9.16 25.16
N VAL A 116 -25.77 -10.29 25.86
CA VAL A 116 -24.61 -11.14 26.22
C VAL A 116 -23.94 -11.73 24.97
N ILE A 117 -24.71 -12.12 23.96
CA ILE A 117 -24.14 -12.63 22.70
C ILE A 117 -23.42 -11.49 21.95
N TRP A 118 -24.05 -10.31 21.89
CA TRP A 118 -23.48 -9.13 21.27
C TRP A 118 -22.18 -8.68 21.93
N GLU A 119 -22.13 -8.57 23.26
CA GLU A 119 -20.92 -8.16 24.00
C GLU A 119 -19.73 -9.08 23.69
N LYS A 120 -19.95 -10.40 23.62
CA LYS A 120 -18.89 -11.36 23.25
C LYS A 120 -18.40 -11.20 21.81
N LEU A 121 -19.31 -10.89 20.88
CA LEU A 121 -18.95 -10.64 19.49
C LEU A 121 -18.20 -9.30 19.38
N PHE A 122 -18.70 -8.28 20.08
CA PHE A 122 -18.13 -6.94 20.13
C PHE A 122 -16.66 -6.95 20.59
N GLU A 123 -16.33 -7.63 21.68
CA GLU A 123 -14.96 -7.71 22.20
C GLU A 123 -13.97 -8.28 21.15
N LYS A 124 -14.41 -9.30 20.39
CA LYS A 124 -13.59 -9.90 19.33
C LYS A 124 -13.45 -8.96 18.13
N GLU A 125 -14.55 -8.31 17.74
CA GLU A 125 -14.56 -7.35 16.64
C GLU A 125 -13.70 -6.12 16.95
N GLU A 126 -13.76 -5.59 18.17
CA GLU A 126 -12.93 -4.49 18.62
C GLU A 126 -11.44 -4.85 18.53
N SER A 127 -11.04 -6.00 19.06
CA SER A 127 -9.67 -6.52 18.98
C SER A 127 -9.20 -6.65 17.51
N TYR A 128 -10.07 -7.13 16.63
CA TYR A 128 -9.80 -7.22 15.19
C TYR A 128 -9.60 -5.83 14.56
N LEU A 129 -10.45 -4.85 14.89
CA LEU A 129 -10.37 -3.49 14.36
C LEU A 129 -9.09 -2.78 14.81
N GLU A 130 -8.69 -2.94 16.07
CA GLU A 130 -7.43 -2.42 16.58
C GLU A 130 -6.23 -3.03 15.85
N ALA A 131 -6.25 -4.35 15.62
CA ALA A 131 -5.20 -5.03 14.85
C ALA A 131 -5.10 -4.50 13.41
N MET A 132 -6.24 -4.28 12.75
CA MET A 132 -6.31 -3.72 11.40
C MET A 132 -5.81 -2.28 11.32
N ASP A 133 -6.19 -1.42 12.28
CA ASP A 133 -5.70 -0.04 12.37
C ASP A 133 -4.19 0.02 12.63
N SER A 134 -3.70 -0.79 13.56
CA SER A 134 -2.26 -0.97 13.82
C SER A 134 -1.51 -1.41 12.56
N PHE A 135 -2.07 -2.36 11.82
CA PHE A 135 -1.50 -2.84 10.56
C PHE A 135 -1.44 -1.74 9.50
N ALA A 136 -2.52 -0.97 9.31
CA ALA A 136 -2.55 0.16 8.38
C ALA A 136 -1.50 1.22 8.72
N LYS A 137 -1.35 1.57 10.01
CA LYS A 137 -0.29 2.49 10.49
C LYS A 137 1.10 1.95 10.17
N SER A 138 1.32 0.66 10.36
CA SER A 138 2.61 0.02 10.09
C SER A 138 2.96 0.02 8.60
N LEU A 139 1.97 -0.22 7.72
CA LEU A 139 2.14 -0.07 6.27
C LEU A 139 2.51 1.37 5.89
N GLN A 140 1.93 2.39 6.53
CA GLN A 140 2.31 3.78 6.25
C GLN A 140 3.78 4.06 6.56
N VAL A 141 4.30 3.52 7.66
CA VAL A 141 5.73 3.63 8.01
C VAL A 141 6.60 2.99 6.93
N LYS A 142 6.24 1.79 6.46
CA LYS A 142 6.94 1.10 5.38
C LYS A 142 6.88 1.83 4.06
N ILE A 143 5.74 2.43 3.70
CA ILE A 143 5.62 3.28 2.51
C ILE A 143 6.60 4.45 2.60
N ARG A 144 6.69 5.13 3.75
CA ARG A 144 7.67 6.21 3.94
C ARG A 144 9.10 5.72 3.76
N LYS A 145 9.45 4.57 4.34
CA LYS A 145 10.79 3.96 4.16
C LYS A 145 11.05 3.60 2.69
N SER A 146 10.08 2.99 2.01
CA SER A 146 10.18 2.64 0.58
C SER A 146 10.41 3.86 -0.30
N ASN A 147 9.78 5.01 0.01
CA ASN A 147 9.99 6.26 -0.73
C ASN A 147 11.43 6.77 -0.64
N VAL A 148 12.11 6.57 0.48
CA VAL A 148 13.53 6.95 0.62
C VAL A 148 14.39 6.16 -0.36
N PHE A 149 14.19 4.84 -0.45
CA PHE A 149 14.89 3.98 -1.40
C PHE A 149 14.54 4.29 -2.85
N LEU A 150 13.26 4.46 -3.17
CA LEU A 150 12.80 4.84 -4.50
C LEU A 150 13.44 6.17 -4.95
N ASN A 151 13.53 7.16 -4.06
CA ASN A 151 14.19 8.43 -4.35
C ASN A 151 15.70 8.29 -4.55
N ARG A 152 16.36 7.39 -3.81
CA ARG A 152 17.78 7.06 -4.02
C ARG A 152 18.00 6.40 -5.39
N LEU A 153 17.27 5.34 -5.69
CA LEU A 153 17.30 4.63 -6.97
C LEU A 153 16.98 5.55 -8.15
N LYS A 154 15.98 6.43 -8.00
CA LYS A 154 15.62 7.43 -9.03
C LYS A 154 16.73 8.45 -9.27
N ARG A 155 17.43 8.90 -8.22
CA ARG A 155 18.59 9.81 -8.37
C ARG A 155 19.73 9.10 -9.06
N ASN A 156 20.03 7.88 -8.64
CA ASN A 156 21.07 7.06 -9.26
C ASN A 156 20.77 6.95 -10.75
N THR A 157 19.58 6.52 -11.16
CA THR A 157 19.18 6.32 -12.57
C THR A 157 19.04 7.60 -13.41
N LYS A 158 18.66 8.75 -12.83
CA LYS A 158 18.57 10.03 -13.56
C LYS A 158 19.92 10.59 -14.02
N GLY A 159 21.00 10.30 -13.29
CA GLY A 159 22.35 10.66 -13.74
C GLY A 159 22.72 10.06 -15.10
N TRP A 160 22.00 9.04 -15.57
CA TRP A 160 22.39 8.20 -16.70
C TRP A 160 21.81 8.67 -18.03
N ALA A 161 20.62 9.28 -18.02
CA ALA A 161 20.07 9.90 -19.22
C ALA A 161 21.01 11.00 -19.77
N ASN A 162 21.82 11.60 -18.90
CA ASN A 162 22.79 12.62 -19.27
C ASN A 162 24.17 12.06 -19.69
N ILE A 163 24.50 10.80 -19.39
CA ILE A 163 25.82 10.21 -19.72
C ILE A 163 25.85 9.66 -21.15
N HIS A 164 24.72 9.14 -21.65
CA HIS A 164 24.65 8.55 -22.99
C HIS A 164 24.47 9.57 -24.13
N LEU A 165 24.19 10.83 -23.83
CA LEU A 165 23.99 11.90 -24.83
C LEU A 165 25.22 12.77 -25.07
N SER A 166 26.36 12.51 -24.41
CA SER A 166 27.59 13.33 -24.54
C SER A 166 28.74 12.63 -25.26
N SER A 167 28.51 11.50 -25.95
CA SER A 167 29.58 10.70 -26.57
C SER A 167 29.63 10.70 -28.11
N GLU A 168 28.76 11.44 -28.78
CA GLU A 168 28.85 11.67 -30.24
C GLU A 168 29.01 13.16 -30.47
N ASP A 169 30.26 13.66 -30.43
CA ASP A 169 30.71 14.78 -31.26
C ASP A 169 32.20 15.02 -31.01
N GLY A 170 33.01 14.16 -31.64
CA GLY A 170 34.40 14.45 -31.94
C GLY A 170 34.55 14.68 -33.43
N SER A 171 34.90 15.92 -33.82
CA SER A 171 35.35 16.39 -35.16
C SER A 171 34.25 17.03 -36.02
N SER A 172 34.33 18.27 -36.51
CA SER A 172 35.46 19.18 -36.71
C SER A 172 35.01 20.64 -36.86
N GLY A 173 35.79 21.58 -36.31
CA GLY A 173 36.25 22.82 -36.98
C GLY A 173 35.23 23.90 -37.37
N GLY A 174 35.46 25.13 -36.88
CA GLY A 174 35.17 26.33 -37.69
C GLY A 174 34.59 27.55 -36.97
N VAL A 175 35.48 28.48 -36.60
CA VAL A 175 35.39 29.95 -36.79
C VAL A 175 34.16 30.73 -36.26
N SER A 176 34.43 31.50 -35.19
CA SER A 176 34.20 32.96 -35.02
C SER A 176 32.92 33.62 -35.55
N THR A 177 32.10 34.21 -34.68
CA THR A 177 32.13 35.65 -34.30
C THR A 177 30.93 36.01 -33.40
N GLU A 178 31.16 37.04 -32.59
CA GLU A 178 30.25 37.71 -31.64
C GLU A 178 28.91 38.15 -32.28
N ASP A 179 27.80 38.16 -31.53
CA ASP A 179 27.21 39.43 -31.07
C ASP A 179 26.06 39.25 -30.04
N LYS A 180 25.75 40.40 -29.42
CA LYS A 180 25.07 40.72 -28.17
C LYS A 180 23.57 40.39 -27.97
N SER A 181 23.22 40.46 -26.68
CA SER A 181 21.97 40.99 -26.07
C SER A 181 20.70 40.14 -26.23
N GLY A 182 19.78 40.02 -25.26
CA GLY A 182 19.64 40.63 -23.94
C GLY A 182 18.31 40.14 -23.33
N ILE A 183 18.22 40.22 -22.01
CA ILE A 183 17.01 40.54 -21.20
C ILE A 183 15.70 39.81 -21.57
N ASN A 184 15.22 38.89 -20.71
CA ASN A 184 14.06 39.21 -19.87
C ASN A 184 13.78 38.20 -18.76
N SER A 185 13.67 38.73 -17.55
CA SER A 185 13.24 38.07 -16.33
C SER A 185 11.71 38.20 -16.22
N GLY A 186 11.00 37.08 -16.40
CA GLY A 186 9.55 36.98 -16.23
C GLY A 186 9.21 36.08 -15.05
N ARG A 187 9.16 36.66 -13.85
CA ARG A 187 8.75 35.98 -12.61
C ARG A 187 7.22 35.94 -12.56
N GLN A 188 6.60 34.83 -12.99
CA GLN A 188 5.19 34.56 -12.74
C GLN A 188 5.03 33.70 -11.48
N SER A 189 4.41 34.27 -10.45
CA SER A 189 3.89 33.55 -9.31
C SER A 189 2.59 32.86 -9.70
N ILE A 190 2.61 31.53 -9.76
CA ILE A 190 1.39 30.71 -9.81
C ILE A 190 1.22 30.09 -8.41
N LYS A 191 0.25 30.62 -7.66
CA LYS A 191 -0.36 29.91 -6.53
C LYS A 191 -1.51 29.08 -7.11
N GLU A 192 -1.22 27.84 -7.48
CA GLU A 192 -2.27 26.83 -7.65
C GLU A 192 -2.15 25.81 -6.54
N LYS A 193 -3.17 25.83 -5.68
CA LYS A 193 -3.44 24.75 -4.74
C LYS A 193 -4.12 23.66 -5.57
N GLU A 194 -3.32 22.94 -6.36
CA GLU A 194 -3.78 21.73 -7.04
C GLU A 194 -4.11 20.70 -5.95
N THR A 195 -5.41 20.49 -5.75
CA THR A 195 -5.88 19.31 -5.03
C THR A 195 -5.69 18.15 -5.99
N VAL A 196 -4.51 17.53 -5.92
CA VAL A 196 -4.19 16.31 -6.67
C VAL A 196 -5.19 15.25 -6.20
N GLN A 197 -6.25 15.05 -6.98
CA GLN A 197 -7.03 13.84 -6.87
C GLN A 197 -6.11 12.69 -7.30
N PRO A 198 -5.89 11.68 -6.46
CA PRO A 198 -5.08 10.54 -6.87
C PRO A 198 -5.75 9.88 -8.07
N GLU A 199 -5.06 9.91 -9.20
CA GLU A 199 -5.41 9.15 -10.39
C GLU A 199 -5.61 7.69 -9.96
N VAL A 200 -6.86 7.23 -10.01
CA VAL A 200 -7.23 5.86 -9.66
C VAL A 200 -6.78 4.99 -10.81
N VAL A 201 -5.50 4.60 -10.80
CA VAL A 201 -5.01 3.54 -11.68
C VAL A 201 -5.72 2.26 -11.25
N GLN A 202 -6.67 1.82 -12.07
CA GLN A 202 -7.32 0.51 -11.93
C GLN A 202 -6.26 -0.57 -12.18
N PHE A 203 -5.57 -0.98 -11.11
CA PHE A 203 -4.77 -2.18 -11.14
C PHE A 203 -5.72 -3.38 -10.97
N SER A 204 -5.73 -4.27 -11.96
CA SER A 204 -6.41 -5.55 -11.91
C SER A 204 -5.94 -6.34 -10.69
N ALA A 205 -6.90 -6.90 -9.95
CA ALA A 205 -6.71 -7.58 -8.66
C ALA A 205 -6.02 -8.96 -8.75
N GLU A 206 -5.18 -9.18 -9.76
CA GLU A 206 -4.32 -10.36 -9.85
C GLU A 206 -2.99 -10.07 -9.15
N VAL A 207 -3.05 -9.93 -7.83
CA VAL A 207 -1.85 -10.03 -6.97
C VAL A 207 -1.55 -11.52 -6.79
N GLY A 208 -1.11 -12.14 -7.87
CA GLY A 208 -0.67 -13.54 -7.96
C GLY A 208 0.83 -13.68 -8.20
N LYS A 209 1.63 -12.67 -7.82
CA LYS A 209 3.06 -12.58 -8.14
C LYS A 209 3.97 -12.48 -6.91
N ASP A 210 3.63 -13.20 -5.83
CA ASP A 210 4.56 -13.34 -4.69
C ASP A 210 5.92 -13.90 -5.15
N ALA A 211 5.95 -14.75 -6.19
CA ALA A 211 7.17 -15.33 -6.75
C ALA A 211 8.19 -14.28 -7.22
N GLU A 212 7.78 -13.18 -7.85
CA GLU A 212 8.72 -12.20 -8.43
C GLU A 212 9.46 -11.37 -7.36
N LEU A 213 8.84 -11.15 -6.19
CA LEU A 213 9.51 -10.44 -5.09
C LEU A 213 10.57 -11.33 -4.42
N PHE A 214 10.31 -12.63 -4.31
CA PHE A 214 11.28 -13.59 -3.77
C PHE A 214 12.49 -13.78 -4.66
N ASP A 215 12.33 -13.67 -5.98
CA ASP A 215 13.46 -13.72 -6.93
C ASP A 215 14.41 -12.54 -6.72
N VAL A 216 13.89 -11.32 -6.57
CA VAL A 216 14.71 -10.12 -6.26
C VAL A 216 15.40 -10.24 -4.91
N ILE A 217 14.71 -10.75 -3.88
CA ILE A 217 15.33 -11.00 -2.57
C ILE A 217 16.45 -12.05 -2.68
N SER A 218 16.27 -13.05 -3.54
CA SER A 218 17.27 -14.12 -3.76
C SER A 218 18.50 -13.61 -4.52
N GLU A 219 18.31 -12.72 -5.50
CA GLU A 219 19.40 -11.98 -6.16
C GLU A 219 20.16 -11.10 -5.15
N LEU A 220 19.45 -10.38 -4.28
CA LEU A 220 20.07 -9.54 -3.24
C LEU A 220 20.84 -10.35 -2.19
N LYS A 221 20.49 -11.62 -1.95
CA LYS A 221 21.21 -12.50 -1.03
C LYS A 221 22.55 -13.00 -1.59
N ASN A 222 22.73 -13.02 -2.91
CA ASN A 222 23.92 -13.57 -3.57
C ASN A 222 24.46 -12.63 -4.67
N PRO A 223 25.02 -11.46 -4.30
CA PRO A 223 25.45 -10.46 -5.29
C PRO A 223 26.65 -10.86 -6.15
N GLU A 224 27.34 -11.97 -5.85
CA GLU A 224 28.59 -12.38 -6.51
C GLU A 224 28.41 -13.32 -7.72
N ARG A 225 27.18 -13.70 -8.10
CA ARG A 225 26.97 -14.67 -9.21
C ARG A 225 27.13 -14.09 -10.62
N ASP A 226 27.06 -12.77 -10.79
CA ASP A 226 27.02 -12.15 -12.12
C ASP A 226 28.37 -11.54 -12.58
N SER A 227 29.47 -11.78 -11.86
CA SER A 227 30.79 -11.19 -12.18
C SER A 227 31.81 -12.17 -12.76
N VAL A 228 31.37 -13.21 -13.48
CA VAL A 228 32.28 -14.10 -14.23
C VAL A 228 32.03 -13.92 -15.72
N GLU A 229 32.68 -12.94 -16.31
CA GLU A 229 33.08 -12.89 -17.73
C GLU A 229 34.36 -12.05 -17.88
#